data_AF-A0AA38YPW5-F1
#
_entry.id   AF-A0AA38YPW5-F1
#
_cell.length_a   1.000
_cell.length_b   1.000
_cell.length_c   1.000
_cell.angle_alpha   90.00
_cell.angle_beta   90.00
_cell.angle_gamma   90.00
#
_symmetry.space_group_name_H-M   'P 1'
#
loop_
_entity.id
_entity.type
_entity.pdbx_description
1 polymer ?
#
loop_
_entity_poly.entity_id
_entity_poly.type
_entity_poly.pdbx_seq_one_letter_code
_entity_poly.pdbx_strand_id
1 'polypeptide(L)'
;MEKGLHLMRETAKSTTKHKHVQEALAKALELLCTGKMHLSFEESQMWSGILLPWVFGKSSSDTIRSSATKILSCILEDYGPSALPVSQGWLAMLLTEILGSHKQSVKGSAPPKSDKVKEVSSMLLDKLVAAGIGNRPVVFVTHSMGGLVVKQMLYQAKAENIDNLVKNTIGIVFYSCPHFGSKLADMPWRMGFVFRPAPTIGELRSGSPRLVELNDFIRHLHKKKQLEVLSFSETKVTPIVEGYGGWAFRMEIVPIESAYPGFGQLIVLESADHINSCKPVNRTDPSYTVTLDFLRKLKAQLTP
;
A
#
# COMPACT_ATOMS: atom_id res chain seq x y z
N MET A 1 -4.24 -22.85 26.58
CA MET A 1 -3.42 -21.70 26.18
C MET A 1 -4.13 -20.89 25.09
N GLU A 2 -4.51 -21.50 23.96
CA GLU A 2 -5.31 -20.87 22.90
C GLU A 2 -6.62 -20.23 23.38
N LYS A 3 -7.35 -20.88 24.30
CA LYS A 3 -8.55 -20.30 24.93
C LYS A 3 -8.27 -18.95 25.63
N GLY A 4 -7.08 -18.78 26.20
CA GLY A 4 -6.67 -17.54 26.87
C GLY A 4 -6.37 -16.43 25.88
N LEU A 5 -5.59 -16.73 24.83
CA LEU A 5 -5.29 -15.79 23.75
C LEU A 5 -6.56 -15.35 22.99
N HIS A 6 -7.47 -16.30 22.73
CA HIS A 6 -8.78 -16.01 22.17
C HIS A 6 -9.57 -15.02 23.04
N LEU A 7 -9.66 -15.26 24.35
CA LEU A 7 -10.37 -14.38 25.27
C LEU A 7 -9.72 -12.98 25.34
N MET A 8 -8.39 -12.92 25.33
CA MET A 8 -7.66 -11.65 25.27
C MET A 8 -7.99 -10.87 23.99
N ARG A 9 -8.07 -11.53 22.83
CA ARG A 9 -8.47 -10.88 21.56
C ARG A 9 -9.89 -10.33 21.61
N GLU A 10 -10.85 -11.14 22.08
CA GLU A 10 -12.25 -10.70 22.18
C GLU A 10 -12.41 -9.55 23.18
N THR A 11 -11.65 -9.57 24.27
CA THR A 11 -11.57 -8.46 25.21
C THR A 11 -10.97 -7.22 24.55
N ALA A 12 -9.88 -7.37 23.79
CA ALA A 12 -9.26 -6.25 23.07
C ALA A 12 -10.23 -5.61 22.07
N LYS A 13 -10.98 -6.41 21.32
CA LYS A 13 -11.99 -5.94 20.35
C LYS A 13 -13.17 -5.22 21.01
N SER A 14 -13.68 -5.75 22.13
CA SER A 14 -14.83 -5.18 22.83
C SER A 14 -14.50 -3.94 23.67
N THR A 15 -13.23 -3.78 24.07
CA THR A 15 -12.79 -2.70 24.97
C THR A 15 -11.96 -1.61 24.30
N THR A 16 -12.09 -1.42 22.99
CA THR A 16 -11.30 -0.44 22.20
C THR A 16 -11.34 1.00 22.76
N LYS A 17 -12.40 1.38 23.47
CA LYS A 17 -12.55 2.71 24.11
C LYS A 17 -11.96 2.80 25.52
N HIS A 18 -11.60 1.67 26.13
CA HIS A 18 -11.13 1.59 27.52
C HIS A 18 -9.60 1.53 27.57
N LYS A 19 -8.96 2.70 27.55
CA LYS A 19 -7.50 2.86 27.45
C LYS A 19 -6.71 1.99 28.44
N HIS A 20 -7.09 1.96 29.71
CA HIS A 20 -6.40 1.18 30.74
C HIS A 20 -6.46 -0.33 30.50
N VAL A 21 -7.59 -0.83 29.98
CA VAL A 21 -7.75 -2.25 29.64
C VAL A 21 -6.88 -2.61 28.44
N GLN A 22 -6.85 -1.74 27.42
CA GLN A 22 -6.00 -1.92 26.24
C GLN A 22 -4.51 -1.91 26.61
N GLU A 23 -4.07 -1.02 27.50
CA GLU A 23 -2.69 -0.98 28.02
C GLU A 23 -2.31 -2.26 28.78
N ALA A 24 -3.21 -2.76 29.64
CA ALA A 24 -2.99 -4.01 30.36
C ALA A 24 -2.89 -5.21 29.42
N LEU A 25 -3.78 -5.29 28.42
CA LEU A 25 -3.77 -6.34 27.40
C LEU A 25 -2.49 -6.30 26.55
N ALA A 26 -2.06 -5.11 26.13
CA ALA A 26 -0.84 -4.93 25.34
C ALA A 26 0.41 -5.39 26.10
N LYS A 27 0.55 -5.01 27.38
CA LYS A 27 1.66 -5.46 28.23
C LYS A 27 1.61 -6.96 28.51
N ALA A 28 0.43 -7.51 28.81
CA ALA A 28 0.28 -8.94 29.06
C ALA A 28 0.67 -9.75 27.82
N LEU A 29 0.25 -9.32 26.64
CA LEU A 29 0.61 -9.97 25.38
C LEU A 29 2.11 -9.81 25.06
N GLU A 30 2.70 -8.63 25.31
CA GLU A 30 4.15 -8.41 25.15
C GLU A 30 4.95 -9.37 26.02
N LEU A 31 4.58 -9.54 27.30
CA LEU A 31 5.25 -10.46 28.22
C LEU A 31 5.16 -11.92 27.76
N LEU A 32 4.03 -12.31 27.16
CA LEU A 32 3.90 -13.64 26.57
C LEU A 32 4.85 -13.79 25.38
N CYS A 33 4.82 -12.84 24.44
CA CYS A 33 5.55 -12.93 23.16
C CYS A 33 7.06 -12.69 23.27
N THR A 34 7.51 -11.91 24.25
CA THR A 34 8.94 -11.63 24.51
C THR A 34 9.57 -12.57 25.54
N GLY A 35 8.74 -13.42 26.17
CA GLY A 35 9.18 -14.52 27.03
C GLY A 35 9.54 -15.77 26.21
N LYS A 36 9.41 -16.96 26.83
CA LYS A 36 9.65 -18.26 26.17
C LYS A 36 8.54 -18.68 25.19
N MET A 37 7.51 -17.86 24.99
CA MET A 37 6.29 -18.24 24.28
C MET A 37 6.15 -17.41 23.01
N HIS A 38 6.45 -18.03 21.86
CA HIS A 38 6.20 -17.43 20.55
C HIS A 38 4.73 -17.67 20.16
N LEU A 39 4.09 -16.68 19.51
CA LEU A 39 2.79 -16.89 18.90
C LEU A 39 2.95 -17.89 17.74
N SER A 40 1.97 -18.77 17.53
CA SER A 40 1.93 -19.58 16.32
C SER A 40 1.70 -18.68 15.10
N PHE A 41 1.97 -19.20 13.90
CA PHE A 41 1.70 -18.48 12.65
C PHE A 41 0.23 -18.03 12.56
N GLU A 42 -0.72 -18.94 12.85
CA GLU A 42 -2.16 -18.66 12.81
C GLU A 42 -2.57 -17.62 13.86
N GLU A 43 -2.03 -17.71 15.08
CA GLU A 43 -2.30 -16.72 16.13
C GLU A 43 -1.72 -15.35 15.78
N SER A 44 -0.57 -15.31 15.11
CA SER A 44 0.06 -14.09 14.63
C SER A 44 -0.82 -13.39 13.60
N GLN A 45 -1.41 -14.16 12.67
CA GLN A 45 -2.38 -13.65 11.70
C GLN A 45 -3.61 -13.07 12.40
N MET A 46 -4.15 -13.76 13.40
CA MET A 46 -5.35 -13.33 14.15
C MET A 46 -5.09 -12.08 15.01
N TRP A 47 -3.90 -11.95 15.60
CA TRP A 47 -3.51 -10.79 16.40
C TRP A 47 -3.13 -9.57 15.57
N SER A 48 -2.72 -9.75 14.31
CA SER A 48 -2.34 -8.64 13.41
C SER A 48 -3.44 -7.56 13.31
N GLY A 49 -4.72 -7.97 13.29
CA GLY A 49 -5.87 -7.06 13.25
C GLY A 49 -6.08 -6.19 14.50
N ILE A 50 -5.39 -6.48 15.60
CA ILE A 50 -5.40 -5.68 16.85
C ILE A 50 -4.07 -4.92 17.00
N LEU A 51 -2.94 -5.58 16.73
CA LEU A 51 -1.61 -5.00 16.86
C LEU A 51 -1.37 -3.83 15.91
N LEU A 52 -1.83 -3.91 14.66
CA LEU A 52 -1.68 -2.83 13.69
C LEU A 52 -2.43 -1.55 14.13
N PRO A 53 -3.72 -1.60 14.53
CA PRO A 53 -4.38 -0.47 15.19
C PRO A 53 -3.63 0.08 16.40
N TRP A 54 -3.04 -0.78 17.23
CA TRP A 54 -2.30 -0.35 18.39
C TRP A 54 -1.03 0.42 18.04
N VAL A 55 -0.31 0.01 16.99
CA VAL A 55 0.88 0.73 16.51
C VAL A 55 0.51 2.07 15.87
N PHE A 56 -0.45 2.07 14.95
CA PHE A 56 -0.70 3.23 14.07
C PHE A 56 -1.82 4.15 14.55
N GLY A 57 -2.71 3.65 15.42
CA GLY A 57 -3.88 4.38 15.89
C GLY A 57 -3.52 5.62 16.72
N LYS A 58 -4.20 6.73 16.41
CA LYS A 58 -4.02 8.02 17.09
C LYS A 58 -4.46 8.01 18.57
N SER A 59 -5.42 7.15 18.91
CA SER A 59 -5.92 7.00 20.28
C SER A 59 -5.04 6.07 21.13
N SER A 60 -4.08 5.38 20.53
CA SER A 60 -3.17 4.48 21.23
C SER A 60 -2.18 5.27 22.07
N SER A 61 -1.96 4.85 23.32
CA SER A 61 -0.90 5.41 24.15
C SER A 61 0.47 4.95 23.68
N ASP A 62 1.52 5.66 24.10
CA ASP A 62 2.90 5.29 23.80
C ASP A 62 3.27 3.90 24.33
N THR A 63 2.64 3.51 25.45
CA THR A 63 2.79 2.17 26.01
C THR A 63 2.19 1.11 25.10
N ILE A 64 0.93 1.28 24.67
CA ILE A 64 0.27 0.36 23.72
C ILE A 64 1.09 0.25 22.44
N ARG A 65 1.53 1.39 21.90
CA ARG A 65 2.30 1.46 20.66
C ARG A 65 3.64 0.74 20.78
N SER A 66 4.36 0.95 21.88
CA SER A 66 5.65 0.30 22.15
C SER A 66 5.50 -1.22 22.26
N SER A 67 4.55 -1.69 23.07
CA SER A 67 4.27 -3.12 23.22
C SER A 67 3.89 -3.77 21.89
N ALA A 68 2.96 -3.16 21.14
CA ALA A 68 2.51 -3.69 19.85
C ALA A 68 3.63 -3.71 18.80
N THR A 69 4.51 -2.70 18.79
CA THR A 69 5.67 -2.64 17.88
C THR A 69 6.63 -3.80 18.14
N LYS A 70 6.94 -4.08 19.40
CA LYS A 70 7.82 -5.19 19.77
C LYS A 70 7.23 -6.55 19.39
N ILE A 71 5.94 -6.76 19.67
CA ILE A 71 5.25 -8.01 19.31
C ILE A 71 5.27 -8.21 17.79
N LEU A 72 4.98 -7.16 17.01
CA LEU A 72 5.04 -7.23 15.55
C LEU A 72 6.47 -7.48 15.03
N SER A 73 7.50 -6.92 15.66
CA SER A 73 8.90 -7.24 15.32
C SER A 73 9.17 -8.73 15.50
N CYS A 74 8.78 -9.31 16.64
CA CYS A 74 8.95 -10.75 16.89
C CYS A 74 8.22 -11.60 15.86
N ILE A 75 6.96 -11.27 15.52
CA ILE A 75 6.19 -11.99 14.50
C ILE A 75 6.89 -11.94 13.13
N LEU A 76 7.41 -10.77 12.75
CA LEU A 76 8.10 -10.58 11.48
C LEU A 76 9.45 -11.28 11.44
N GLU A 77 10.16 -11.34 12.56
CA GLU A 77 11.41 -12.10 12.69
C GLU A 77 11.16 -13.61 12.59
N ASP A 78 10.10 -14.12 13.23
CA ASP A 78 9.78 -15.55 13.26
C ASP A 78 9.21 -16.06 11.92
N TYR A 79 8.32 -15.29 11.27
CA TYR A 79 7.51 -15.78 10.15
C TYR A 79 7.55 -14.90 8.89
N GLY A 80 8.24 -13.76 8.95
CA GLY A 80 8.28 -12.81 7.85
C GLY A 80 6.95 -12.13 7.55
N PRO A 81 6.88 -11.35 6.45
CA PRO A 81 5.72 -10.52 6.14
C PRO A 81 4.44 -11.32 5.81
N SER A 82 4.56 -12.62 5.52
CA SER A 82 3.42 -13.49 5.21
C SER A 82 2.49 -13.74 6.41
N ALA A 83 3.00 -13.59 7.64
CA ALA A 83 2.23 -13.74 8.87
C ALA A 83 1.33 -12.54 9.20
N LEU A 84 1.47 -11.43 8.46
CA LEU A 84 0.60 -10.26 8.59
C LEU A 84 -0.34 -10.22 7.37
N PRO A 85 -1.57 -10.75 7.46
CA PRO A 85 -2.56 -10.64 6.40
C PRO A 85 -3.09 -9.21 6.37
N VAL A 86 -2.26 -8.28 5.88
CA VAL A 86 -2.65 -6.89 5.70
C VAL A 86 -3.53 -6.83 4.46
N SER A 87 -4.84 -6.71 4.67
CA SER A 87 -5.74 -6.41 3.57
C SER A 87 -5.42 -5.02 3.01
N GLN A 88 -5.67 -4.80 1.72
CA GLN A 88 -5.45 -3.50 1.08
C GLN A 88 -6.25 -2.37 1.77
N GLY A 89 -7.38 -2.71 2.40
CA GLY A 89 -8.13 -1.78 3.26
C GLY A 89 -7.35 -1.31 4.48
N TRP A 90 -6.58 -2.20 5.11
CA TRP A 90 -5.72 -1.87 6.25
C TRP A 90 -4.52 -1.01 5.84
N LEU A 91 -3.86 -1.31 4.72
CA LEU A 91 -2.79 -0.46 4.18
C LEU A 91 -3.33 0.95 3.87
N ALA A 92 -4.53 1.03 3.29
CA ALA A 92 -5.19 2.31 3.02
C ALA A 92 -5.54 3.09 4.30
N MET A 93 -6.00 2.41 5.37
CA MET A 93 -6.25 3.05 6.67
C MET A 93 -4.97 3.57 7.31
N LEU A 94 -3.90 2.77 7.29
CA LEU A 94 -2.58 3.11 7.85
C LEU A 94 -1.98 4.32 7.12
N LEU A 95 -2.06 4.34 5.78
CA LEU A 95 -1.70 5.50 4.97
C LEU A 95 -2.58 6.72 5.29
N THR A 96 -3.90 6.52 5.48
CA THR A 96 -4.84 7.60 5.84
C THR A 96 -4.56 8.19 7.23
N GLU A 97 -4.11 7.40 8.19
CA GLU A 97 -3.76 7.86 9.54
C GLU A 97 -2.40 8.57 9.59
N ILE A 98 -1.40 8.08 8.84
CA ILE A 98 -0.13 8.79 8.64
C ILE A 98 -0.37 10.16 8.00
N LEU A 99 -1.24 10.24 6.97
CA LEU A 99 -1.71 11.50 6.37
C LEU A 99 -2.41 12.40 7.37
N GLY A 100 -3.30 11.84 8.18
CA GLY A 100 -4.08 12.61 9.14
C GLY A 100 -3.25 13.22 10.28
N SER A 101 -2.01 12.78 10.50
CA SER A 101 -1.20 13.19 11.67
C SER A 101 -0.55 14.57 11.51
N HIS A 102 -0.63 15.20 10.33
CA HIS A 102 -0.07 16.54 10.08
C HIS A 102 -1.07 17.71 10.18
N LYS A 103 -2.35 17.47 10.51
CA LYS A 103 -3.29 18.58 10.77
C LYS A 103 -3.11 19.12 12.19
N GLN A 104 -2.08 19.93 12.41
CA GLN A 104 -2.10 20.91 13.49
C GLN A 104 -2.92 22.12 13.03
N SER A 105 -3.83 22.52 13.91
CA SER A 105 -4.91 23.48 13.74
C SER A 105 -4.52 24.82 13.10
N VAL A 106 -5.18 25.18 12.00
CA VAL A 106 -5.54 26.58 11.71
C VAL A 106 -7.05 26.64 11.54
N LYS A 107 -7.73 27.30 12.49
CA LYS A 107 -9.16 27.62 12.41
C LYS A 107 -9.36 28.69 11.32
N GLY A 108 -10.10 28.34 10.28
CA GLY A 108 -10.60 29.31 9.29
C GLY A 108 -10.96 28.62 7.99
N SER A 109 -12.25 28.69 7.64
CA SER A 109 -12.91 28.20 6.41
C SER A 109 -12.75 26.72 6.03
N ALA A 110 -13.83 26.12 5.54
CA ALA A 110 -13.81 24.75 5.05
C ALA A 110 -12.78 24.65 3.89
N PRO A 111 -11.74 23.81 4.00
CA PRO A 111 -10.78 23.67 2.92
C PRO A 111 -11.46 22.97 1.72
N PRO A 112 -11.07 23.28 0.48
CA PRO A 112 -11.52 22.51 -0.68
C PRO A 112 -11.17 21.02 -0.48
N LYS A 113 -11.98 20.12 -1.03
CA LYS A 113 -11.78 18.66 -0.94
C LYS A 113 -10.34 18.34 -1.39
N SER A 114 -9.44 18.04 -0.44
CA SER A 114 -8.03 17.80 -0.75
C SER A 114 -7.86 16.46 -1.47
N ASP A 115 -7.09 16.47 -2.55
CA ASP A 115 -6.70 15.25 -3.26
C ASP A 115 -5.71 14.46 -2.40
N LYS A 116 -6.12 13.26 -1.97
CA LYS A 116 -5.30 12.39 -1.13
C LYS A 116 -4.10 11.82 -1.88
N VAL A 117 -4.20 11.55 -3.19
CA VAL A 117 -3.04 11.04 -3.94
C VAL A 117 -1.96 12.11 -3.96
N LYS A 118 -2.32 13.36 -4.24
CA LYS A 118 -1.40 14.50 -4.13
C LYS A 118 -0.86 14.70 -2.72
N GLU A 119 -1.69 14.62 -1.67
CA GLU A 119 -1.24 14.74 -0.28
C GLU A 119 -0.21 13.66 0.11
N VAL A 120 -0.50 12.38 -0.21
CA VAL A 120 0.45 11.27 -0.02
C VAL A 120 1.72 11.48 -0.81
N SER A 121 1.60 11.89 -2.06
CA SER A 121 2.74 12.08 -2.95
C SER A 121 3.66 13.19 -2.45
N SER A 122 3.10 14.30 -1.96
CA SER A 122 3.87 15.41 -1.39
C SER A 122 4.61 14.99 -0.13
N MET A 123 3.92 14.32 0.82
CA MET A 123 4.60 13.86 2.04
C MET A 123 5.66 12.79 1.75
N LEU A 124 5.41 11.91 0.78
CA LEU A 124 6.38 10.89 0.38
C LEU A 124 7.60 11.53 -0.30
N LEU A 125 7.38 12.54 -1.15
CA LEU A 125 8.44 13.33 -1.78
C LEU A 125 9.40 13.90 -0.73
N ASP A 126 8.86 14.62 0.25
CA ASP A 126 9.65 15.26 1.31
C ASP A 126 10.50 14.23 2.08
N LYS A 127 9.87 13.10 2.47
CA LYS A 127 10.55 12.04 3.22
C LYS A 127 11.63 11.33 2.42
N LEU A 128 11.37 11.03 1.14
CA LEU A 128 12.34 10.34 0.28
C LEU A 128 13.55 11.24 -0.01
N VAL A 129 13.30 12.52 -0.32
CA VAL A 129 14.38 13.49 -0.56
C VAL A 129 15.21 13.69 0.71
N ALA A 130 14.58 13.83 1.87
CA ALA A 130 15.28 13.92 3.16
C ALA A 130 16.13 12.67 3.46
N ALA A 131 15.69 11.49 3.01
CA ALA A 131 16.45 10.25 3.12
C ALA A 131 17.56 10.08 2.05
N GLY A 132 17.76 11.08 1.18
CA GLY A 132 18.76 11.06 0.11
C GLY A 132 18.37 10.21 -1.11
N ILE A 133 17.11 9.82 -1.23
CA ILE A 133 16.61 9.11 -2.42
C ILE A 133 16.60 10.09 -3.61
N GLY A 134 17.16 9.63 -4.74
CA GLY A 134 17.44 10.48 -5.89
C GLY A 134 18.89 10.97 -5.97
N ASN A 135 19.75 10.70 -4.97
CA ASN A 135 21.20 10.96 -5.08
C ASN A 135 21.98 9.83 -5.81
N ARG A 136 21.31 8.70 -6.03
CA ARG A 136 21.78 7.55 -6.81
C ARG A 136 20.64 7.04 -7.68
N PRO A 137 20.91 6.23 -8.72
CA PRO A 137 19.85 5.66 -9.54
C PRO A 137 18.78 4.93 -8.71
N VAL A 138 17.51 5.22 -9.01
CA VAL A 138 16.31 4.75 -8.32
C VAL A 138 15.45 3.94 -9.30
N VAL A 139 14.94 2.81 -8.81
CA VAL A 139 13.85 2.08 -9.46
C VAL A 139 12.70 1.99 -8.48
N PHE A 140 11.52 2.47 -8.87
CA PHE A 140 10.31 2.30 -8.07
C PHE A 140 9.61 1.01 -8.48
N VAL A 141 9.32 0.15 -7.49
CA VAL A 141 8.47 -1.03 -7.68
C VAL A 141 7.16 -0.77 -6.97
N THR A 142 6.07 -0.74 -7.74
CA THR A 142 4.79 -0.23 -7.25
C THR A 142 3.67 -1.21 -7.52
N HIS A 143 2.65 -1.16 -6.66
CA HIS A 143 1.44 -1.95 -6.78
C HIS A 143 0.22 -1.04 -6.72
N SER A 144 -0.77 -1.29 -7.57
CA SER A 144 -2.07 -0.60 -7.52
C SER A 144 -1.89 0.93 -7.54
N MET A 145 -2.61 1.63 -6.66
CA MET A 145 -2.54 3.08 -6.46
C MET A 145 -1.13 3.60 -6.14
N GLY A 146 -0.22 2.76 -5.63
CA GLY A 146 1.17 3.15 -5.39
C GLY A 146 1.87 3.64 -6.66
N GLY A 147 1.51 3.09 -7.82
CA GLY A 147 2.03 3.58 -9.09
C GLY A 147 1.57 5.00 -9.40
N LEU A 148 0.31 5.33 -9.12
CA LEU A 148 -0.23 6.69 -9.30
C LEU A 148 0.41 7.70 -8.34
N VAL A 149 0.66 7.28 -7.09
CA VAL A 149 1.41 8.08 -6.10
C VAL A 149 2.81 8.40 -6.64
N VAL A 150 3.53 7.41 -7.18
CA VAL A 150 4.86 7.65 -7.77
C VAL A 150 4.79 8.59 -8.97
N LYS A 151 3.80 8.44 -9.87
CA LYS A 151 3.65 9.37 -11.00
C LYS A 151 3.41 10.81 -10.53
N GLN A 152 2.48 10.98 -9.58
CA GLN A 152 2.15 12.28 -9.00
C GLN A 152 3.35 12.90 -8.27
N MET A 153 4.10 12.10 -7.53
CA MET A 153 5.32 12.51 -6.83
C MET A 153 6.41 12.98 -7.81
N LEU A 154 6.68 12.23 -8.88
CA LEU A 154 7.69 12.63 -9.87
C LEU A 154 7.27 13.87 -10.67
N TYR A 155 5.97 14.00 -10.97
CA TYR A 155 5.42 15.20 -11.59
C TYR A 155 5.62 16.41 -10.66
N GLN A 156 5.30 16.28 -9.37
CA GLN A 156 5.48 17.33 -8.36
C GLN A 156 6.95 17.68 -8.17
N ALA A 157 7.83 16.68 -8.03
CA ALA A 157 9.27 16.86 -7.94
C ALA A 157 9.80 17.68 -9.13
N LYS A 158 9.28 17.44 -10.35
CA LYS A 158 9.65 18.23 -11.51
C LYS A 158 9.17 19.68 -11.42
N ALA A 159 7.94 19.91 -10.97
CA ALA A 159 7.38 21.25 -10.80
C ALA A 159 8.11 22.07 -9.71
N GLU A 160 8.60 21.40 -8.67
CA GLU A 160 9.35 21.99 -7.56
C GLU A 160 10.87 22.05 -7.80
N ASN A 161 11.33 21.71 -9.01
CA ASN A 161 12.75 21.69 -9.40
C ASN A 161 13.63 20.74 -8.58
N ILE A 162 13.05 19.67 -8.01
CA ILE A 162 13.76 18.55 -7.38
C ILE A 162 14.25 17.60 -8.48
N ASP A 163 15.12 18.13 -9.34
CA ASP A 163 15.55 17.49 -10.57
C ASP A 163 16.30 16.17 -10.34
N ASN A 164 17.04 16.04 -9.24
CA ASN A 164 17.83 14.85 -8.94
C ASN A 164 16.94 13.60 -8.81
N LEU A 165 15.81 13.70 -8.12
CA LEU A 165 14.89 12.57 -7.98
C LEU A 165 14.34 12.14 -9.34
N VAL A 166 13.93 13.10 -10.17
CA VAL A 166 13.38 12.81 -11.50
C VAL A 166 14.44 12.22 -12.43
N LYS A 167 15.62 12.84 -12.51
CA LYS A 167 16.72 12.42 -13.40
C LYS A 167 17.32 11.07 -13.01
N ASN A 168 17.40 10.79 -11.72
CA ASN A 168 17.96 9.52 -11.23
C ASN A 168 16.90 8.42 -11.09
N THR A 169 15.62 8.70 -11.31
CA THR A 169 14.65 7.62 -11.47
C THR A 169 14.82 7.01 -12.86
N ILE A 170 15.43 5.83 -12.92
CA ILE A 170 15.79 5.16 -14.18
C ILE A 170 14.82 4.04 -14.57
N GLY A 171 13.97 3.62 -13.64
CA GLY A 171 12.96 2.59 -13.91
C GLY A 171 11.72 2.70 -13.02
N ILE A 172 10.57 2.30 -13.55
CA ILE A 172 9.37 2.05 -12.76
C ILE A 172 8.76 0.69 -13.15
N VAL A 173 8.42 -0.11 -12.14
CA VAL A 173 7.65 -1.34 -12.26
C VAL A 173 6.24 -1.10 -11.72
N PHE A 174 5.23 -1.38 -12.53
CA PHE A 174 3.81 -1.22 -12.19
C PHE A 174 3.11 -2.58 -12.12
N TYR A 175 2.75 -3.04 -10.93
CA TYR A 175 1.85 -4.17 -10.75
C TYR A 175 0.41 -3.69 -10.61
N SER A 176 -0.47 -4.04 -11.56
CA SER A 176 -1.89 -3.72 -11.52
C SER A 176 -2.18 -2.22 -11.27
N CYS A 177 -1.40 -1.31 -11.87
CA CYS A 177 -1.57 0.12 -11.66
C CYS A 177 -2.72 0.66 -12.53
N PRO A 178 -3.77 1.28 -11.97
CA PRO A 178 -4.89 1.80 -12.75
C PRO A 178 -4.54 3.12 -13.42
N HIS A 179 -3.71 3.08 -14.47
CA HIS A 179 -3.16 4.26 -15.13
C HIS A 179 -4.22 5.19 -15.71
N PHE A 180 -5.39 4.66 -16.06
CA PHE A 180 -6.52 5.43 -16.59
C PHE A 180 -7.76 5.35 -15.69
N GLY A 181 -7.58 4.93 -14.44
CA GLY A 181 -8.65 4.74 -13.44
C GLY A 181 -9.13 3.30 -13.34
N SER A 182 -10.15 3.04 -12.52
CA SER A 182 -10.72 1.69 -12.38
C SER A 182 -12.24 1.73 -12.39
N LYS A 183 -12.88 0.70 -12.94
CA LYS A 183 -14.35 0.56 -12.90
C LYS A 183 -14.89 0.47 -11.47
N LEU A 184 -14.08 -0.04 -10.53
CA LEU A 184 -14.35 -0.01 -9.10
C LEU A 184 -14.57 1.43 -8.58
N ALA A 185 -13.75 2.38 -9.03
CA ALA A 185 -13.85 3.78 -8.64
C ALA A 185 -15.12 4.48 -9.17
N ASP A 186 -15.72 3.94 -10.23
CA ASP A 186 -16.91 4.50 -10.89
C ASP A 186 -18.22 3.98 -10.28
N MET A 187 -18.18 2.93 -9.45
CA MET A 187 -19.39 2.31 -8.89
C MET A 187 -20.13 3.27 -7.92
N PRO A 188 -21.46 3.43 -8.04
CA PRO A 188 -22.26 4.18 -7.08
C PRO A 188 -22.39 3.37 -5.78
N TRP A 189 -21.57 3.69 -4.79
CA TRP A 189 -21.45 3.01 -3.49
C TRP A 189 -22.67 3.12 -2.54
N ARG A 190 -23.90 3.17 -3.05
CA ARG A 190 -25.13 3.19 -2.25
C ARG A 190 -25.54 1.79 -1.73
N MET A 191 -24.59 1.03 -1.19
CA MET A 191 -24.90 -0.16 -0.40
C MET A 191 -24.56 0.11 1.07
N GLY A 192 -25.60 0.05 1.91
CA GLY A 192 -25.61 0.54 3.28
C GLY A 192 -24.50 -0.01 4.19
N PHE A 193 -24.07 0.86 5.11
CA PHE A 193 -23.45 0.62 6.41
C PHE A 193 -22.17 -0.21 6.55
N VAL A 194 -21.65 -0.92 5.54
CA VAL A 194 -20.42 -1.73 5.66
C VAL A 194 -19.25 -1.19 4.84
N PHE A 195 -19.52 -0.42 3.78
CA PHE A 195 -18.48 0.18 2.94
C PHE A 195 -18.66 1.71 2.87
N ARG A 196 -17.79 2.43 3.58
CA ARG A 196 -17.42 3.79 3.17
C ARG A 196 -16.01 3.71 2.59
N PRO A 197 -15.84 3.57 1.25
CA PRO A 197 -14.56 3.90 0.65
C PRO A 197 -14.19 5.31 1.11
N ALA A 198 -12.92 5.53 1.39
CA ALA A 198 -12.40 6.87 1.65
C ALA A 198 -12.98 7.86 0.60
N PRO A 199 -13.57 9.00 0.99
CA PRO A 199 -14.37 9.89 0.12
C PRO A 199 -13.56 10.66 -0.96
N THR A 200 -12.50 10.05 -1.48
CA THR A 200 -11.39 10.68 -2.22
C THR A 200 -11.05 9.95 -3.51
N ILE A 201 -11.95 9.12 -4.02
CA ILE A 201 -11.79 8.30 -5.23
C ILE A 201 -12.19 9.05 -6.51
N GLY A 202 -12.67 10.30 -6.41
CA GLY A 202 -13.16 11.07 -7.57
C GLY A 202 -12.16 11.22 -8.73
N GLU A 203 -10.87 11.33 -8.43
CA GLU A 203 -9.80 11.46 -9.43
C GLU A 203 -9.24 10.12 -9.93
N LEU A 204 -9.59 9.01 -9.24
CA LEU A 204 -9.30 7.63 -9.67
C LEU A 204 -10.39 7.08 -10.61
N ARG A 205 -11.41 7.88 -10.89
CA ARG A 205 -12.45 7.54 -11.88
C ARG A 205 -11.83 7.31 -13.24
N SER A 206 -12.44 6.41 -13.98
CA SER A 206 -12.00 6.10 -15.34
C SER A 206 -12.03 7.36 -16.19
N GLY A 207 -10.92 7.65 -16.89
CA GLY A 207 -10.82 8.80 -17.78
C GLY A 207 -10.56 10.16 -17.12
N SER A 208 -10.11 10.19 -15.85
CA SER A 208 -9.67 11.43 -15.19
C SER A 208 -8.55 12.14 -15.98
N PRO A 209 -8.70 13.43 -16.35
CA PRO A 209 -7.68 14.19 -17.07
C PRO A 209 -6.34 14.24 -16.32
N ARG A 210 -6.39 14.22 -14.97
CA ARG A 210 -5.18 14.21 -14.15
C ARG A 210 -4.39 12.92 -14.33
N LEU A 211 -5.06 11.77 -14.41
CA LEU A 211 -4.38 10.49 -14.62
C LEU A 211 -3.72 10.42 -16.01
N VAL A 212 -4.37 11.00 -17.02
CA VAL A 212 -3.80 11.14 -18.37
C VAL A 212 -2.55 12.01 -18.33
N GLU A 213 -2.61 13.18 -17.71
CA GLU A 213 -1.46 14.09 -17.56
C GLU A 213 -0.29 13.42 -16.85
N LEU A 214 -0.54 12.72 -15.75
CA LEU A 214 0.48 11.97 -15.02
C LEU A 214 1.07 10.85 -15.88
N ASN A 215 0.26 10.15 -16.68
CA ASN A 215 0.75 9.12 -17.57
C ASN A 215 1.59 9.69 -18.72
N ASP A 216 1.19 10.83 -19.28
CA ASP A 216 1.90 11.53 -20.36
C ASP A 216 3.26 12.04 -19.91
N PHE A 217 3.36 12.52 -18.67
CA PHE A 217 4.63 12.92 -18.07
C PHE A 217 5.63 11.76 -18.04
N ILE A 218 5.21 10.57 -17.57
CA ILE A 218 6.07 9.38 -17.57
C ILE A 218 6.38 8.92 -19.00
N ARG A 219 5.40 8.99 -19.91
CA ARG A 219 5.61 8.66 -21.33
C ARG A 219 6.69 9.53 -21.96
N HIS A 220 6.75 10.81 -21.61
CA HIS A 220 7.76 11.74 -22.10
C HIS A 220 9.18 11.35 -21.64
N LEU A 221 9.34 11.00 -20.36
CA LEU A 221 10.61 10.50 -19.83
C LEU A 221 11.05 9.20 -20.51
N HIS A 222 10.10 8.28 -20.73
CA HIS A 222 10.37 7.03 -21.44
C HIS A 222 10.77 7.24 -22.90
N LYS A 223 10.05 8.11 -23.64
CA LYS A 223 10.40 8.45 -25.04
C LYS A 223 11.81 9.04 -25.16
N LYS A 224 12.26 9.78 -24.16
CA LYS A 224 13.62 10.32 -24.08
C LYS A 224 14.68 9.30 -23.67
N LYS A 225 14.30 8.04 -23.44
CA LYS A 225 15.18 6.97 -22.92
C LYS A 225 15.81 7.31 -21.56
N GLN A 226 15.13 8.16 -20.78
CA GLN A 226 15.57 8.54 -19.42
C GLN A 226 14.99 7.61 -18.36
N LEU A 227 13.89 6.90 -18.69
CA LEU A 227 13.15 6.07 -17.77
C LEU A 227 12.61 4.83 -18.49
N GLU A 228 12.95 3.65 -18.03
CA GLU A 228 12.34 2.41 -18.53
C GLU A 228 11.08 2.05 -17.72
N VAL A 229 10.11 1.41 -18.36
CA VAL A 229 8.85 1.01 -17.71
C VAL A 229 8.53 -0.45 -17.98
N LEU A 230 8.20 -1.17 -16.90
CA LEU A 230 7.67 -2.53 -16.92
C LEU A 230 6.32 -2.54 -16.21
N SER A 231 5.31 -3.14 -16.83
CA SER A 231 3.96 -3.25 -16.30
C SER A 231 3.51 -4.71 -16.22
N PHE A 232 2.75 -5.04 -15.18
CA PHE A 232 2.09 -6.31 -14.99
C PHE A 232 0.58 -6.09 -14.86
N SER A 233 -0.21 -6.90 -15.57
CA SER A 233 -1.68 -6.92 -15.46
C SER A 233 -2.14 -8.19 -14.74
N GLU A 234 -3.08 -8.05 -13.80
CA GLU A 234 -3.85 -9.17 -13.29
C GLU A 234 -4.83 -9.70 -14.34
N THR A 235 -5.37 -10.90 -14.07
CA THR A 235 -6.42 -11.52 -14.90
C THR A 235 -7.50 -12.20 -14.06
N LYS A 236 -7.24 -12.51 -12.79
CA LYS A 236 -8.21 -13.12 -11.89
C LYS A 236 -8.98 -12.06 -11.09
N VAL A 237 -10.27 -12.32 -10.93
CA VAL A 237 -11.14 -11.50 -10.07
C VAL A 237 -10.73 -11.62 -8.61
N THR A 238 -10.71 -10.49 -7.91
CA THR A 238 -10.32 -10.39 -6.50
C THR A 238 -11.56 -10.39 -5.61
N PRO A 239 -11.58 -11.14 -4.48
CA PRO A 239 -12.64 -11.02 -3.48
C PRO A 239 -12.63 -9.62 -2.84
N ILE A 240 -13.74 -8.90 -2.92
CA ILE A 240 -13.89 -7.56 -2.34
C ILE A 240 -14.72 -7.58 -1.06
N VAL A 241 -15.67 -8.50 -0.95
CA VAL A 241 -16.46 -8.73 0.25
C VAL A 241 -16.64 -10.23 0.42
N GLU A 242 -16.29 -10.75 1.59
CA GLU A 242 -16.68 -12.10 2.02
C GLU A 242 -17.89 -11.97 2.95
N GLY A 243 -19.01 -12.56 2.53
CA GLY A 243 -20.24 -12.67 3.31
C GLY A 243 -20.30 -13.98 4.09
N TYR A 244 -21.23 -14.04 5.06
CA TYR A 244 -21.51 -15.28 5.78
C TYR A 244 -21.97 -16.40 4.83
N GLY A 245 -21.50 -17.62 5.06
CA GLY A 245 -21.85 -18.80 4.26
C GLY A 245 -20.98 -19.02 3.01
N GLY A 246 -19.81 -18.37 2.91
CA GLY A 246 -18.85 -18.59 1.82
C GLY A 246 -19.16 -17.80 0.54
N TRP A 247 -20.16 -16.92 0.55
CA TRP A 247 -20.43 -16.02 -0.56
C TRP A 247 -19.36 -14.93 -0.64
N ALA A 248 -18.78 -14.71 -1.82
CA ALA A 248 -17.81 -13.63 -2.02
C ALA A 248 -18.19 -12.81 -3.26
N PHE A 249 -18.29 -11.49 -3.10
CA PHE A 249 -18.36 -10.58 -4.24
C PHE A 249 -16.95 -10.45 -4.82
N ARG A 250 -16.76 -10.96 -6.03
CA ARG A 250 -15.48 -10.96 -6.74
C ARG A 250 -15.57 -10.08 -7.97
N MET A 251 -14.53 -9.29 -8.21
CA MET A 251 -14.46 -8.45 -9.40
C MET A 251 -13.01 -8.24 -9.84
N GLU A 252 -12.84 -7.96 -11.13
CA GLU A 252 -11.60 -7.42 -11.67
C GLU A 252 -11.40 -6.00 -11.14
N ILE A 253 -10.22 -5.70 -10.60
CA ILE A 253 -9.95 -4.42 -9.95
C ILE A 253 -9.39 -3.44 -10.96
N VAL A 254 -8.38 -3.88 -11.72
CA VAL A 254 -7.76 -3.08 -12.76
C VAL A 254 -7.80 -3.86 -14.07
N PRO A 255 -8.67 -3.46 -15.01
CA PRO A 255 -8.71 -4.11 -16.31
C PRO A 255 -7.43 -3.79 -17.09
N ILE A 256 -7.05 -4.68 -18.02
CA ILE A 256 -5.79 -4.59 -18.76
C ILE A 256 -5.62 -3.25 -19.50
N GLU A 257 -6.72 -2.66 -20.00
CA GLU A 257 -6.71 -1.36 -20.69
C GLU A 257 -6.29 -0.22 -19.77
N SER A 258 -6.48 -0.38 -18.46
CA SER A 258 -5.99 0.57 -17.45
C SER A 258 -4.64 0.15 -16.86
N ALA A 259 -4.35 -1.15 -16.77
CA ALA A 259 -3.08 -1.66 -16.25
C ALA A 259 -1.89 -1.37 -17.17
N TYR A 260 -2.12 -1.22 -18.48
CA TYR A 260 -1.08 -0.88 -19.44
C TYR A 260 -1.03 0.63 -19.72
N PRO A 261 0.10 1.34 -19.49
CA PRO A 261 0.17 2.80 -19.68
C PRO A 261 0.26 3.21 -21.16
N GLY A 262 0.31 2.25 -22.09
CA GLY A 262 0.46 2.47 -23.52
C GLY A 262 1.92 2.56 -24.01
N PHE A 263 2.89 2.24 -23.15
CA PHE A 263 4.32 2.21 -23.45
C PHE A 263 5.07 1.34 -22.44
N GLY A 264 6.31 0.96 -22.76
CA GLY A 264 7.07 -0.01 -21.97
C GLY A 264 6.62 -1.44 -22.21
N GLN A 265 7.20 -2.39 -21.48
CA GLN A 265 6.83 -3.79 -21.58
C GLN A 265 5.61 -4.10 -20.71
N LEU A 266 4.67 -4.90 -21.22
CA LEU A 266 3.54 -5.44 -20.46
C LEU A 266 3.66 -6.96 -20.34
N ILE A 267 3.47 -7.47 -19.12
CA ILE A 267 3.34 -8.90 -18.83
C ILE A 267 1.94 -9.15 -18.25
N VAL A 268 1.23 -10.13 -18.81
CA VAL A 268 -0.09 -10.53 -18.30
C VAL A 268 0.10 -11.72 -17.36
N LEU A 269 -0.38 -11.60 -16.12
CA LEU A 269 -0.28 -12.65 -15.10
C LEU A 269 -1.58 -13.47 -15.08
N GLU A 270 -1.60 -14.57 -15.83
CA GLU A 270 -2.81 -15.40 -16.07
C GLU A 270 -3.43 -16.03 -14.82
N SER A 271 -2.65 -16.17 -13.75
CA SER A 271 -3.07 -16.82 -12.50
C SER A 271 -3.12 -15.88 -11.30
N ALA A 272 -2.83 -14.60 -11.50
CA ALA A 272 -2.81 -13.62 -10.41
C ALA A 272 -4.08 -12.78 -10.36
N ASP A 273 -4.60 -12.59 -9.15
CA ASP A 273 -5.56 -11.55 -8.83
C ASP A 273 -4.84 -10.25 -8.43
N HIS A 274 -5.60 -9.20 -8.14
CA HIS A 274 -5.04 -7.89 -7.79
C HIS A 274 -4.17 -7.93 -6.54
N ILE A 275 -4.46 -8.81 -5.59
CA ILE A 275 -3.73 -8.91 -4.33
C ILE A 275 -2.39 -9.63 -4.53
N ASN A 276 -2.37 -10.62 -5.41
CA ASN A 276 -1.24 -11.52 -5.59
C ASN A 276 -0.37 -11.18 -6.80
N SER A 277 -0.76 -10.21 -7.65
CA SER A 277 0.02 -9.79 -8.82
C SER A 277 1.45 -9.34 -8.50
N CYS A 278 1.69 -8.81 -7.29
CA CYS A 278 3.01 -8.41 -6.80
C CYS A 278 3.65 -9.41 -5.82
N LYS A 279 3.06 -10.60 -5.64
CA LYS A 279 3.49 -11.63 -4.69
C LYS A 279 3.89 -12.90 -5.45
N PRO A 280 5.10 -12.95 -6.02
CA PRO A 280 5.55 -14.12 -6.77
C PRO A 280 5.48 -15.37 -5.91
N VAL A 281 4.85 -16.42 -6.43
CA VAL A 281 4.65 -17.68 -5.70
C VAL A 281 5.99 -18.38 -5.45
N ASN A 282 6.93 -18.22 -6.38
CA ASN A 282 8.29 -18.75 -6.29
C ASN A 282 9.24 -17.97 -7.23
N ARG A 283 10.53 -18.32 -7.26
CA ARG A 283 11.55 -17.65 -8.09
C ARG A 283 11.43 -17.90 -9.60
N THR A 284 10.54 -18.78 -10.03
CA THR A 284 10.25 -19.01 -11.46
C THR A 284 9.02 -18.27 -11.94
N ASP A 285 8.27 -17.65 -11.02
CA ASP A 285 7.09 -16.85 -11.32
C ASP A 285 7.46 -15.66 -12.24
N PRO A 286 6.70 -15.40 -13.33
CA PRO A 286 6.95 -14.27 -14.22
C PRO A 286 7.04 -12.92 -13.52
N SER A 287 6.24 -12.70 -12.46
CA SER A 287 6.27 -11.48 -11.67
C SER A 287 7.62 -11.27 -10.96
N TYR A 288 8.37 -12.35 -10.68
CA TYR A 288 9.72 -12.28 -10.13
C TYR A 288 10.78 -12.22 -11.21
N THR A 289 10.76 -13.17 -12.15
CA THR A 289 11.85 -13.35 -13.14
C THR A 289 11.98 -12.14 -14.06
N VAL A 290 10.87 -11.64 -14.60
CA VAL A 290 10.88 -10.49 -15.51
C VAL A 290 11.30 -9.21 -14.77
N THR A 291 10.85 -9.03 -13.52
CA THR A 291 11.30 -7.88 -12.71
C THR A 291 12.79 -7.97 -12.40
N LEU A 292 13.30 -9.14 -12.07
CA LEU A 292 14.73 -9.34 -11.82
C LEU A 292 15.56 -9.04 -13.07
N ASP A 293 15.12 -9.52 -14.24
CA ASP A 293 15.81 -9.28 -15.51
C ASP A 293 15.75 -7.81 -15.92
N PHE A 294 14.62 -7.13 -15.68
CA PHE A 294 14.49 -5.69 -15.85
C PHE A 294 15.48 -4.92 -14.96
N LEU A 295 15.59 -5.28 -13.68
CA LEU A 295 16.56 -4.67 -12.76
C LEU A 295 18.01 -4.94 -13.17
N ARG A 296 18.32 -6.15 -13.66
CA ARG A 296 19.64 -6.51 -14.17
C ARG A 296 20.00 -5.71 -15.41
N LYS A 297 19.06 -5.56 -16.36
CA LYS A 297 19.20 -4.72 -17.55
C LYS A 297 19.55 -3.29 -17.17
N LEU A 298 18.78 -2.69 -16.25
CA LEU A 298 19.01 -1.33 -15.77
C LEU A 298 20.36 -1.19 -15.07
N LYS A 299 20.74 -2.16 -14.23
CA LYS A 299 22.05 -2.15 -13.56
C LYS A 299 23.21 -2.22 -14.57
N ALA A 300 23.08 -3.04 -15.61
CA ALA A 300 24.11 -3.16 -16.65
C ALA A 300 24.33 -1.83 -17.40
N GLN A 301 23.27 -1.04 -17.62
CA GLN A 301 23.37 0.28 -18.25
C GLN A 301 24.10 1.33 -17.40
N LEU A 302 24.20 1.11 -16.08
CA LEU A 302 24.90 2.00 -15.15
C LEU A 302 26.38 1.67 -14.99
N THR A 303 26.81 0.51 -15.47
CA THR A 303 28.19 0.06 -15.35
C THR A 303 28.92 0.48 -16.63
N PRO A 304 29.99 1.30 -16.54
CA PRO A 304 30.74 1.77 -17.70
C PRO A 304 31.44 0.63 -18.46
#